data_AF-A0A957P420-F1
#
_entry.id   AF-A0A957P420-F1
#
_cell.length_a   1.000
_cell.length_b   1.000
_cell.length_c   1.000
_cell.angle_alpha   90.00
_cell.angle_beta   90.00
_cell.angle_gamma   90.00
#
_symmetry.space_group_name_H-M   'P 1'
#
loop_
_entity.id
_entity.type
_entity.pdbx_description
1 polymer ?
#
loop_
_entity_poly.entity_id
_entity_poly.type
_entity_poly.pdbx_seq_one_letter_code
_entity_poly.pdbx_strand_id
1 'polypeptide(L)'
;AAATVDLDGHFASGFLYPLAERWLSPGPKTIVAATADGALNATASFTVDPPDGVSVVVTDAPGEIALPAATPSLTATLSITATPLVTATVTGTVTGTVTPTSAITATQAITSVAQRPRPFENGVFLALPSTGVNLDGDLSLWSNSWIPVQNVVFGAENYAGPTDLSGEFQALWSTDGLYIAARVRDDIYRSGAPGADLWQGDSIEIHFDRQLSADYDDATMSADDYQIGIGFGLQLNQVTGYRWFPESEAGPIPITGAVRPVEDGYVTELLIPWSVFDITPDEVMGDATFGFNLSLSDNDSDTPGQQTILSASPARTDHRTPPEWGTLILRTE
;
A
#
# COMPACT_ATOMS: atom_id res chain seq x y z
N ALA A 1 -10.15 18.10 5.73
CA ALA A 1 -10.92 19.32 5.43
C ALA A 1 -10.11 20.13 4.44
N ALA A 2 -10.64 20.43 3.26
CA ALA A 2 -10.06 21.45 2.40
C ALA A 2 -10.69 22.79 2.77
N ALA A 3 -9.87 23.82 2.94
CA ALA A 3 -10.33 25.17 3.12
C ALA A 3 -9.73 26.01 1.99
N THR A 4 -10.59 26.55 1.14
CA THR A 4 -10.25 27.68 0.28
C THR A 4 -10.84 28.93 0.91
N VAL A 5 -10.02 29.97 0.99
CA VAL A 5 -10.40 31.31 1.42
C VAL A 5 -10.38 32.18 0.16
N ASP A 6 -11.48 32.84 -0.15
CA ASP A 6 -11.50 33.77 -1.28
C ASP A 6 -10.84 35.11 -0.90
N LEU A 7 -10.64 35.95 -1.91
CA LEU A 7 -9.95 37.24 -1.76
C LEU A 7 -10.75 38.25 -0.90
N ASP A 8 -12.01 37.97 -0.60
CA ASP A 8 -12.88 38.79 0.25
C ASP A 8 -12.90 38.29 1.71
N GLY A 9 -12.14 37.24 2.03
CA GLY A 9 -12.02 36.68 3.39
C GLY A 9 -13.18 35.75 3.78
N HIS A 10 -14.01 35.33 2.82
CA HIS A 10 -15.03 34.31 3.06
C HIS A 10 -14.38 32.92 2.99
N PHE A 11 -14.59 32.13 4.03
CA PHE A 11 -14.13 30.75 4.09
C PHE A 11 -15.30 29.80 3.83
N ALA A 12 -15.12 28.86 2.91
CA ALA A 12 -16.01 27.72 2.74
C ALA A 12 -15.29 26.47 3.24
N SER A 13 -15.81 25.87 4.30
CA SER A 13 -15.35 24.58 4.81
C SER A 13 -16.36 23.51 4.42
N GLY A 14 -15.93 22.56 3.59
CA GLY A 14 -16.65 21.33 3.31
C GLY A 14 -15.98 20.16 4.02
N PHE A 15 -16.76 19.34 4.72
CA PHE A 15 -16.34 18.02 5.15
C PHE A 15 -16.86 17.02 4.12
N LEU A 16 -15.97 16.42 3.32
CA LEU A 16 -16.28 15.11 2.77
C LEU A 16 -16.27 14.16 3.96
N TYR A 17 -17.43 13.59 4.27
CA TYR A 17 -17.57 12.47 5.19
C TYR A 17 -16.88 11.26 4.56
N PRO A 18 -15.87 10.63 5.20
CA PRO A 18 -15.57 9.25 4.91
C PRO A 18 -16.12 8.35 6.02
N LEU A 19 -16.57 7.18 5.59
CA LEU A 19 -16.70 5.97 6.38
C LEU A 19 -15.33 5.58 6.96
N ALA A 20 -14.87 6.20 8.06
CA ALA A 20 -14.10 5.60 9.16
C ALA A 20 -13.23 6.62 9.95
N GLU A 21 -13.56 6.73 11.24
CA GLU A 21 -12.77 7.02 12.45
C GLU A 21 -11.72 8.16 12.47
N ARG A 22 -12.18 9.41 12.30
CA ARG A 22 -11.86 10.44 13.32
C ARG A 22 -13.16 10.86 13.97
N TRP A 23 -13.61 10.08 14.96
CA TRP A 23 -14.79 10.45 15.73
C TRP A 23 -14.49 11.73 16.51
N LEU A 24 -15.11 12.84 16.11
CA LEU A 24 -15.33 13.93 17.04
C LEU A 24 -16.26 13.38 18.13
N SER A 25 -15.81 13.37 19.38
CA SER A 25 -16.67 12.95 20.49
C SER A 25 -17.97 13.77 20.49
N PRO A 26 -19.14 13.16 20.76
CA PRO A 26 -20.40 13.89 20.83
C PRO A 26 -20.30 15.13 21.73
N GLY A 27 -21.00 16.20 21.34
CA GLY A 27 -21.01 17.47 22.05
C GLY A 27 -20.43 18.65 21.25
N PRO A 28 -20.32 19.83 21.89
CA PRO A 28 -19.91 21.05 21.21
C PRO A 28 -18.44 21.01 20.79
N LYS A 29 -18.17 21.49 19.57
CA LYS A 29 -16.86 21.62 18.96
C LYS A 29 -16.66 23.04 18.44
N THR A 30 -15.40 23.46 18.39
CA THR A 30 -15.01 24.76 17.87
C THR A 30 -13.79 24.60 17.00
N ILE A 31 -13.82 25.20 15.80
CA ILE A 31 -12.68 25.31 14.91
C ILE A 31 -12.22 26.77 14.93
N VAL A 32 -10.90 26.95 15.05
CA VAL A 32 -10.25 28.26 14.97
C VAL A 32 -9.32 28.22 13.76
N ALA A 33 -9.53 29.15 12.83
CA ALA A 33 -8.59 29.41 11.75
C ALA A 33 -7.83 30.69 12.08
N ALA A 34 -6.51 30.68 11.91
CA ALA A 34 -5.64 31.83 12.14
C ALA A 34 -4.79 32.10 10.89
N THR A 35 -4.48 33.37 10.61
CA THR A 35 -3.46 33.71 9.62
C THR A 35 -2.08 33.21 10.07
N ALA A 36 -1.18 32.95 9.12
CA ALA A 36 0.14 32.37 9.42
C ALA A 36 0.99 33.23 10.37
N ASP A 37 0.74 34.53 10.41
CA ASP A 37 1.35 35.51 11.33
C ASP A 37 0.57 35.67 12.65
N GLY A 38 -0.56 34.98 12.82
CA GLY A 38 -1.42 35.01 14.00
C GLY A 38 -2.20 36.32 14.21
N ALA A 39 -2.18 37.23 13.23
CA ALA A 39 -2.78 38.57 13.36
C ALA A 39 -4.32 38.55 13.34
N LEU A 40 -4.93 37.57 12.65
CA LEU A 40 -6.38 37.46 12.52
C LEU A 40 -6.83 36.02 12.80
N ASN A 41 -7.89 35.90 13.60
CA ASN A 41 -8.53 34.62 13.90
C ASN A 41 -10.02 34.66 13.54
N ALA A 42 -10.52 33.57 12.95
CA ALA A 42 -11.94 33.32 12.75
C ALA A 42 -12.34 32.05 13.51
N THR A 43 -13.52 32.07 14.13
CA THR A 43 -14.01 30.96 14.96
C THR A 43 -15.39 30.51 14.48
N ALA A 44 -15.56 29.20 14.32
CA ALA A 44 -16.84 28.58 14.03
C ALA A 44 -17.11 27.44 15.01
N SER A 45 -18.30 27.42 15.60
CA SER A 45 -18.73 26.38 16.54
C SER A 45 -19.86 25.55 15.95
N PHE A 46 -19.85 24.25 16.24
CA PHE A 46 -20.88 23.30 15.86
C PHE A 46 -21.03 22.20 16.91
N THR A 47 -22.12 21.44 16.87
CA THR A 47 -22.35 20.32 17.80
C THR A 47 -22.37 19.02 17.01
N VAL A 48 -21.77 17.97 17.57
CA VAL A 48 -21.82 16.61 17.03
C VAL A 48 -22.85 15.82 17.83
N ASP A 49 -23.94 15.43 17.17
CA ASP A 49 -24.97 14.57 17.76
C ASP A 49 -24.54 13.09 17.70
N PRO A 50 -24.81 12.29 18.74
CA PRO A 50 -24.55 10.86 18.70
C PRO A 50 -25.54 10.13 17.76
N PRO A 51 -25.18 8.93 17.24
CA PRO A 51 -26.10 8.15 16.41
C PRO A 51 -27.37 7.74 17.16
N ASP A 52 -28.49 7.65 16.44
CA ASP A 52 -29.80 7.30 17.01
C ASP A 52 -29.75 5.98 17.82
N GLY A 53 -30.22 6.05 19.07
CA GLY A 53 -30.23 4.92 20.01
C GLY A 53 -29.08 4.90 21.02
N VAL A 54 -28.09 5.80 20.90
CA VAL A 54 -27.00 5.95 21.87
C VAL A 54 -27.23 7.19 22.74
N SER A 55 -27.68 6.99 23.99
CA SER A 55 -27.69 8.05 25.00
C SER A 55 -26.35 8.07 25.73
N VAL A 56 -25.50 9.04 25.42
CA VAL A 56 -24.23 9.24 26.14
C VAL A 56 -24.53 9.98 27.45
N VAL A 57 -24.38 9.29 28.59
CA VAL A 57 -24.34 9.94 29.90
C VAL A 57 -22.95 10.51 30.07
N VAL A 58 -22.81 11.84 30.05
CA VAL A 58 -21.54 12.50 30.32
C VAL A 58 -21.28 12.41 31.82
N THR A 59 -20.35 11.55 32.24
CA THR A 59 -19.82 11.54 33.60
C THR A 59 -18.39 12.07 33.58
N ASP A 60 -18.20 13.29 34.06
CA ASP A 60 -16.88 13.84 34.40
C ASP A 60 -16.32 13.11 35.63
N ALA A 61 -15.43 12.13 35.44
CA ALA A 61 -14.37 11.75 36.38
C ALA A 61 -13.45 10.66 35.78
N PRO A 62 -12.13 10.68 36.07
CA PRO A 62 -11.20 9.67 35.59
C PRO A 62 -11.21 8.45 36.52
N GLY A 63 -11.49 7.26 35.97
CA GLY A 63 -11.49 6.00 36.72
C GLY A 63 -11.40 4.77 35.83
N GLU A 64 -10.37 3.98 36.10
CA GLU A 64 -9.99 2.66 35.58
C GLU A 64 -11.18 1.68 35.44
N ILE A 65 -11.29 0.98 34.30
CA ILE A 65 -12.29 -0.08 34.08
C ILE A 65 -11.61 -1.37 33.65
N ALA A 66 -11.83 -2.42 34.44
CA ALA A 66 -11.46 -3.80 34.19
C ALA A 66 -12.31 -4.46 33.08
N LEU A 67 -11.69 -5.32 32.27
CA LEU A 67 -12.36 -6.10 31.22
C LEU A 67 -13.24 -7.23 31.81
N PRO A 68 -14.47 -7.45 31.31
CA PRO A 68 -15.17 -8.70 31.51
C PRO A 68 -14.77 -9.73 30.43
N ALA A 69 -14.43 -10.93 30.88
CA ALA A 69 -14.22 -12.10 30.02
C ALA A 69 -15.56 -12.74 29.65
N ALA A 70 -15.80 -12.94 28.35
CA ALA A 70 -16.81 -13.86 27.86
C ALA A 70 -16.30 -14.58 26.61
N THR A 71 -16.11 -15.90 26.72
CA THR A 71 -15.69 -16.79 25.62
C THR A 71 -16.94 -17.43 24.99
N PRO A 72 -17.17 -17.33 23.67
CA PRO A 72 -18.12 -18.21 23.00
C PRO A 72 -17.42 -19.51 22.55
N SER A 73 -18.06 -20.66 22.82
CA SER A 73 -17.69 -21.96 22.26
C SER A 73 -18.61 -22.30 21.07
N LEU A 74 -18.04 -22.87 20.01
CA LEU A 74 -18.78 -23.45 18.89
C LEU A 74 -18.36 -24.91 18.73
N THR A 75 -19.34 -25.82 18.78
CA THR A 75 -19.17 -27.25 18.52
C THR A 75 -19.61 -27.53 17.09
N ALA A 76 -18.70 -27.99 16.23
CA ALA A 76 -19.03 -28.47 14.89
C ALA A 76 -18.98 -30.01 14.87
N THR A 77 -20.06 -30.64 14.44
CA THR A 77 -20.16 -32.10 14.25
C THR A 77 -19.92 -32.43 12.77
N LEU A 78 -18.88 -33.21 12.48
CA LEU A 78 -18.59 -33.71 11.13
C LEU A 78 -19.39 -35.00 10.86
N SER A 79 -20.10 -35.03 9.74
CA SER A 79 -20.75 -36.24 9.21
C SER A 79 -20.08 -36.62 7.89
N ILE A 80 -19.37 -37.75 7.87
CA ILE A 80 -18.81 -38.37 6.66
C ILE A 80 -19.65 -39.57 6.27
N THR A 81 -20.10 -39.62 5.02
CA THR A 81 -20.74 -40.80 4.42
C THR A 81 -19.89 -41.24 3.23
N ALA A 82 -19.14 -42.33 3.41
CA ALA A 82 -18.56 -43.13 2.31
C ALA A 82 -19.67 -44.01 1.71
N THR A 83 -19.71 -44.29 0.40
CA THR A 83 -19.22 -45.49 -0.35
C THR A 83 -20.03 -45.56 -1.68
N PRO A 84 -19.77 -46.44 -2.68
CA PRO A 84 -18.56 -47.21 -3.02
C PRO A 84 -18.08 -47.07 -4.50
N LEU A 85 -16.88 -47.59 -4.71
CA LEU A 85 -16.24 -47.94 -5.97
C LEU A 85 -16.95 -49.11 -6.68
N VAL A 86 -17.22 -48.98 -7.98
CA VAL A 86 -17.54 -50.12 -8.88
C VAL A 86 -16.80 -49.97 -10.21
N THR A 87 -15.96 -50.95 -10.51
CA THR A 87 -15.37 -51.23 -11.82
C THR A 87 -16.38 -51.99 -12.67
N ALA A 88 -16.70 -51.48 -13.87
CA ALA A 88 -17.35 -52.27 -14.92
C ALA A 88 -16.90 -51.80 -16.32
N THR A 89 -16.23 -52.70 -17.03
CA THR A 89 -15.97 -52.60 -18.47
C THR A 89 -17.22 -53.06 -19.21
N VAL A 90 -17.78 -52.21 -20.08
CA VAL A 90 -18.79 -52.62 -21.07
C VAL A 90 -18.44 -52.03 -22.43
N THR A 91 -18.15 -52.92 -23.37
CA THR A 91 -18.07 -52.66 -24.80
C THR A 91 -19.48 -52.56 -25.36
N GLY A 92 -19.87 -51.40 -25.92
CA GLY A 92 -21.17 -51.21 -26.55
C GLY A 92 -21.16 -50.03 -27.52
N THR A 93 -21.30 -50.32 -28.81
CA THR A 93 -21.47 -49.34 -29.87
C THR A 93 -22.93 -48.86 -29.87
N VAL A 94 -23.17 -47.57 -29.61
CA VAL A 94 -24.49 -46.95 -29.77
C VAL A 94 -24.34 -45.70 -30.64
N THR A 95 -24.94 -45.76 -31.83
CA THR A 95 -25.13 -44.63 -32.73
C THR A 95 -26.27 -43.77 -32.16
N GLY A 96 -25.94 -42.62 -31.58
CA GLY A 96 -26.91 -41.65 -31.06
C GLY A 96 -26.54 -40.25 -31.53
N THR A 97 -27.43 -39.63 -32.31
CA THR A 97 -27.35 -38.24 -32.75
C THR A 97 -27.38 -37.31 -31.54
N VAL A 98 -26.31 -36.55 -31.31
CA VAL A 98 -26.26 -35.52 -30.27
C VAL A 98 -26.80 -34.20 -30.81
N THR A 99 -27.92 -33.75 -30.25
CA THR A 99 -28.36 -32.35 -30.32
C THR A 99 -27.50 -31.55 -29.33
N PRO A 100 -26.93 -30.38 -29.68
CA PRO A 100 -26.14 -29.60 -28.74
C PRO A 100 -27.04 -29.05 -27.62
N THR A 101 -26.94 -29.65 -26.44
CA THR A 101 -27.49 -29.11 -25.20
C THR A 101 -26.64 -27.92 -24.78
N SER A 102 -27.27 -26.76 -24.61
CA SER A 102 -26.63 -25.52 -24.16
C SER A 102 -25.76 -25.76 -22.92
N ALA A 103 -24.50 -25.34 -23.01
CA ALA A 103 -23.59 -25.32 -21.87
C ALA A 103 -24.17 -24.39 -20.79
N ILE A 104 -24.41 -24.94 -19.60
CA ILE A 104 -24.61 -24.16 -18.38
C ILE A 104 -23.24 -23.64 -17.97
N THR A 105 -22.95 -22.40 -18.35
CA THR A 105 -21.81 -21.65 -17.83
C THR A 105 -22.04 -21.41 -16.34
N ALA A 106 -21.33 -22.14 -15.49
CA ALA A 106 -21.24 -21.83 -14.07
C ALA A 106 -20.58 -20.46 -13.94
N THR A 107 -21.38 -19.42 -13.73
CA THR A 107 -20.86 -18.10 -13.34
C THR A 107 -20.48 -18.23 -11.86
N GLN A 108 -19.19 -18.39 -11.58
CA GLN A 108 -18.71 -18.25 -10.21
C GLN A 108 -18.90 -16.80 -9.80
N ALA A 109 -19.85 -16.55 -8.90
CA ALA A 109 -19.95 -15.27 -8.22
C ALA A 109 -18.77 -15.20 -7.23
N ILE A 110 -17.71 -14.51 -7.62
CA ILE A 110 -16.67 -14.05 -6.69
C ILE A 110 -17.30 -13.04 -5.76
N THR A 111 -17.65 -13.46 -4.55
CA THR A 111 -18.09 -12.57 -3.49
C THR A 111 -16.86 -11.78 -3.04
N SER A 112 -16.75 -10.51 -3.43
CA SER A 112 -15.70 -9.62 -2.93
C SER A 112 -15.91 -9.43 -1.43
N VAL A 113 -15.10 -10.09 -0.61
CA VAL A 113 -15.01 -9.74 0.81
C VAL A 113 -14.46 -8.31 0.84
N ALA A 114 -15.18 -7.37 1.45
CA ALA A 114 -14.66 -6.03 1.66
C ALA A 114 -13.37 -6.14 2.46
N GLN A 115 -12.23 -5.86 1.81
CA GLN A 115 -10.93 -5.97 2.45
C GLN A 115 -10.78 -4.85 3.48
N ARG A 116 -10.36 -5.23 4.69
CA ARG A 116 -10.09 -4.28 5.78
C ARG A 116 -8.76 -3.58 5.47
N PRO A 117 -8.71 -2.25 5.31
CA PRO A 117 -7.43 -1.55 5.18
C PRO A 117 -6.66 -1.57 6.51
N ARG A 118 -5.34 -1.44 6.43
CA ARG A 118 -4.44 -1.19 7.57
C ARG A 118 -4.89 0.07 8.34
N PRO A 119 -4.53 0.20 9.62
CA PRO A 119 -4.75 1.45 10.35
C PRO A 119 -4.16 2.64 9.60
N PHE A 120 -4.81 3.80 9.68
CA PHE A 120 -4.43 4.98 8.91
C PHE A 120 -2.99 5.45 9.25
N GLU A 121 -2.54 5.23 10.48
CA GLU A 121 -1.20 5.52 10.95
C GLU A 121 -0.09 4.73 10.23
N ASN A 122 -0.41 3.61 9.58
CA ASN A 122 0.50 2.86 8.74
C ASN A 122 0.67 3.49 7.34
N GLY A 123 -0.23 4.40 6.97
CA GLY A 123 -0.29 5.01 5.63
C GLY A 123 -1.34 4.38 4.74
N VAL A 124 -1.95 5.24 3.91
CA VAL A 124 -2.89 4.87 2.86
C VAL A 124 -2.37 5.45 1.56
N PHE A 125 -2.08 4.58 0.60
CA PHE A 125 -1.44 4.90 -0.67
C PHE A 125 -2.45 4.64 -1.79
N LEU A 126 -2.70 5.65 -2.60
CA LEU A 126 -3.66 5.53 -3.71
C LEU A 126 -2.89 5.33 -5.01
N ALA A 127 -3.25 4.29 -5.76
CA ALA A 127 -2.88 4.17 -7.16
C ALA A 127 -4.08 4.55 -8.02
N LEU A 128 -3.93 5.56 -8.88
CA LEU A 128 -4.98 5.94 -9.82
C LEU A 128 -4.91 5.09 -11.10
N PRO A 129 -6.05 4.81 -11.75
CA PRO A 129 -6.05 4.03 -12.98
C PRO A 129 -5.36 4.84 -14.09
N SER A 130 -4.60 4.17 -14.94
CA SER A 130 -3.92 4.79 -16.08
C SER A 130 -3.97 3.90 -17.32
N THR A 131 -4.06 4.53 -18.50
CA THR A 131 -4.05 3.85 -19.79
C THR A 131 -2.74 4.14 -20.52
N GLY A 132 -1.69 3.44 -20.12
CA GLY A 132 -0.34 3.58 -20.68
C GLY A 132 0.42 4.77 -20.07
N VAL A 133 1.48 4.45 -19.33
CA VAL A 133 2.44 5.42 -18.83
C VAL A 133 3.70 5.33 -19.69
N ASN A 134 4.14 6.45 -20.26
CA ASN A 134 5.40 6.51 -20.97
C ASN A 134 6.53 6.63 -19.94
N LEU A 135 7.24 5.53 -19.71
CA LEU A 135 8.34 5.44 -18.73
C LEU A 135 9.63 5.98 -19.36
N ASP A 136 9.78 7.29 -19.43
CA ASP A 136 10.94 7.91 -20.03
C ASP A 136 11.80 8.70 -19.04
N GLY A 137 11.31 9.00 -17.84
CA GLY A 137 11.93 9.81 -16.80
C GLY A 137 11.43 11.26 -16.78
N ASP A 138 10.37 11.58 -17.53
CA ASP A 138 9.65 12.85 -17.49
C ASP A 138 8.40 12.73 -16.60
N LEU A 139 8.46 13.38 -15.44
CA LEU A 139 7.39 13.30 -14.45
C LEU A 139 6.16 14.17 -14.76
N SER A 140 6.06 14.79 -15.94
CA SER A 140 4.95 15.68 -16.31
C SER A 140 3.58 15.00 -16.33
N LEU A 141 3.53 13.68 -16.52
CA LEU A 141 2.30 12.88 -16.43
C LEU A 141 1.84 12.59 -14.99
N TRP A 142 2.66 12.89 -13.99
CA TRP A 142 2.44 12.58 -12.58
C TRP A 142 1.97 13.83 -11.80
N SER A 143 0.75 14.27 -12.11
CA SER A 143 0.21 15.54 -11.60
C SER A 143 -0.54 15.44 -10.27
N ASN A 144 -0.60 14.27 -9.64
CA ASN A 144 -1.34 14.07 -8.40
C ASN A 144 -0.56 14.58 -7.17
N SER A 145 -1.13 14.36 -5.99
CA SER A 145 -0.40 14.61 -4.74
C SER A 145 0.69 13.57 -4.57
N TRP A 146 1.91 14.02 -4.28
CA TRP A 146 3.04 13.17 -3.99
C TRP A 146 3.00 12.68 -2.54
N ILE A 147 3.37 11.41 -2.35
CA ILE A 147 3.36 10.72 -1.06
C ILE A 147 4.78 10.75 -0.51
N PRO A 148 5.02 11.35 0.68
CA PRO A 148 6.36 11.49 1.22
C PRO A 148 6.93 10.16 1.72
N VAL A 149 8.24 9.98 1.55
CA VAL A 149 9.06 8.88 2.08
C VAL A 149 10.11 9.52 2.98
N GLN A 150 9.79 9.62 4.28
CA GLN A 150 10.54 10.50 5.19
C GLN A 150 10.74 9.92 6.60
N ASN A 151 10.14 8.77 6.90
CA ASN A 151 10.25 8.19 8.24
C ASN A 151 11.54 7.37 8.30
N VAL A 152 12.50 7.82 9.11
CA VAL A 152 13.77 7.09 9.30
C VAL A 152 13.49 5.82 10.10
N VAL A 153 13.79 4.65 9.52
CA VAL A 153 13.54 3.34 10.15
C VAL A 153 14.82 2.53 10.37
N PHE A 154 15.93 2.97 9.79
CA PHE A 154 17.26 2.41 10.03
C PHE A 154 18.31 3.53 9.91
N GLY A 155 19.36 3.48 10.73
CA GLY A 155 20.51 4.36 10.57
C GLY A 155 20.29 5.83 10.93
N ALA A 156 19.41 6.12 11.89
CA ALA A 156 19.10 7.50 12.27
C ALA A 156 20.31 8.33 12.73
N GLU A 157 21.38 7.68 13.19
CA GLU A 157 22.66 8.30 13.52
C GLU A 157 23.47 8.77 12.31
N ASN A 158 23.20 8.22 11.12
CA ASN A 158 23.83 8.61 9.86
C ASN A 158 23.00 9.65 9.11
N TYR A 159 21.69 9.72 9.37
CA TYR A 159 20.78 10.63 8.68
C TYR A 159 21.01 12.11 9.03
N ALA A 160 21.50 12.89 8.08
CA ALA A 160 21.78 14.33 8.26
C ALA A 160 20.60 15.26 7.92
N GLY A 161 19.42 14.71 7.61
CA GLY A 161 18.17 15.44 7.37
C GLY A 161 17.72 15.41 5.92
N PRO A 162 16.68 16.17 5.51
CA PRO A 162 16.08 16.03 4.18
C PRO A 162 17.01 16.34 2.99
N THR A 163 18.14 17.00 3.25
CA THR A 163 19.15 17.26 2.23
C THR A 163 20.12 16.12 1.99
N ASP A 164 20.23 15.22 2.96
CA ASP A 164 20.96 13.95 2.92
C ASP A 164 20.15 13.00 2.04
N LEU A 165 19.07 12.43 2.60
CA LEU A 165 18.08 11.65 1.87
C LEU A 165 16.66 12.22 2.11
N SER A 166 15.89 12.34 1.04
CA SER A 166 14.42 12.44 1.13
C SER A 166 13.79 11.98 -0.18
N GLY A 167 12.52 11.63 -0.15
CA GLY A 167 11.83 11.44 -1.40
C GLY A 167 10.33 11.44 -1.26
N GLU A 168 9.71 11.34 -2.43
CA GLU A 168 8.27 11.27 -2.56
C GLU A 168 7.93 10.43 -3.78
N PHE A 169 6.77 9.76 -3.75
CA PHE A 169 6.31 8.94 -4.86
C PHE A 169 4.85 9.17 -5.23
N GLN A 170 4.49 8.78 -6.44
CA GLN A 170 3.11 8.59 -6.87
C GLN A 170 2.96 7.16 -7.38
N ALA A 171 1.74 6.64 -7.28
CA ALA A 171 1.38 5.34 -7.83
C ALA A 171 0.25 5.50 -8.85
N LEU A 172 0.35 4.75 -9.94
CA LEU A 172 -0.73 4.52 -10.90
C LEU A 172 -0.86 3.01 -11.10
N TRP A 173 -1.96 2.54 -11.67
CA TRP A 173 -2.12 1.13 -11.98
C TRP A 173 -2.85 0.91 -13.31
N SER A 174 -2.58 -0.23 -13.93
CA SER A 174 -3.34 -0.78 -15.06
C SER A 174 -3.37 -2.30 -14.95
N THR A 175 -3.93 -2.98 -15.94
CA THR A 175 -3.82 -4.45 -16.06
C THR A 175 -2.38 -4.95 -16.26
N ASP A 176 -1.46 -4.08 -16.67
CA ASP A 176 -0.04 -4.44 -16.90
C ASP A 176 0.74 -4.52 -15.59
N GLY A 177 0.40 -3.69 -14.60
CA GLY A 177 1.12 -3.63 -13.34
C GLY A 177 0.86 -2.37 -12.52
N LEU A 178 1.67 -2.26 -11.47
CA LEU A 178 1.79 -1.06 -10.64
C LEU A 178 2.85 -0.15 -11.26
N TYR A 179 2.49 1.09 -11.52
CA TYR A 179 3.44 2.12 -11.93
C TYR A 179 3.82 2.96 -10.72
N ILE A 180 5.11 3.23 -10.56
CA ILE A 180 5.65 4.09 -9.52
C ILE A 180 6.49 5.18 -10.17
N ALA A 181 6.21 6.44 -9.87
CA ALA A 181 7.18 7.50 -10.06
C ALA A 181 7.73 7.93 -8.71
N ALA A 182 9.03 8.16 -8.63
CA ALA A 182 9.66 8.69 -7.44
C ALA A 182 10.58 9.86 -7.78
N ARG A 183 10.61 10.84 -6.87
CA ARG A 183 11.62 11.89 -6.78
C ARG A 183 12.43 11.61 -5.55
N VAL A 184 13.73 11.46 -5.72
CA VAL A 184 14.67 11.18 -4.64
C VAL A 184 15.68 12.31 -4.61
N ARG A 185 15.79 12.95 -3.45
CA ARG A 185 16.90 13.83 -3.11
C ARG A 185 17.92 13.00 -2.35
N ASP A 186 19.16 13.08 -2.82
CA ASP A 186 20.29 12.28 -2.36
C ASP A 186 21.56 13.08 -2.70
N ASP A 187 22.40 13.37 -1.71
CA ASP A 187 23.61 14.16 -1.92
C ASP A 187 24.79 13.34 -2.45
N ILE A 188 24.85 12.02 -2.18
CA ILE A 188 25.90 11.12 -2.69
C ILE A 188 25.32 9.79 -3.16
N TYR A 189 24.88 9.77 -4.42
CA TYR A 189 24.48 8.53 -5.07
C TYR A 189 25.62 7.50 -5.26
N ARG A 190 25.41 6.28 -4.74
CA ARG A 190 26.17 5.03 -4.86
C ARG A 190 25.26 3.84 -5.24
N SER A 191 25.43 3.35 -6.46
CA SER A 191 24.84 2.08 -6.88
C SER A 191 25.34 0.91 -6.03
N GLY A 192 24.40 0.11 -5.51
CA GLY A 192 24.69 -1.21 -4.93
C GLY A 192 25.13 -2.23 -5.99
N ALA A 193 25.65 -3.38 -5.53
CA ALA A 193 25.96 -4.50 -6.42
C ALA A 193 24.66 -5.12 -6.99
N PRO A 194 24.62 -5.58 -8.24
CA PRO A 194 23.38 -6.13 -8.80
C PRO A 194 22.96 -7.44 -8.10
N GLY A 195 21.66 -7.75 -8.16
CA GLY A 195 21.12 -9.00 -7.61
C GLY A 195 20.89 -8.91 -6.11
N ALA A 196 21.19 -9.99 -5.38
CA ALA A 196 20.85 -10.11 -3.96
C ALA A 196 21.50 -9.04 -3.06
N ASP A 197 22.59 -8.42 -3.50
CA ASP A 197 23.36 -7.42 -2.75
C ASP A 197 22.97 -5.96 -3.12
N LEU A 198 21.90 -5.75 -3.89
CA LEU A 198 21.52 -4.39 -4.34
C LEU A 198 21.16 -3.43 -3.20
N TRP A 199 20.77 -3.98 -2.04
CA TRP A 199 20.43 -3.25 -0.83
C TRP A 199 21.64 -2.53 -0.21
N GLN A 200 22.87 -2.84 -0.66
CA GLN A 200 24.12 -2.24 -0.17
C GLN A 200 24.44 -0.89 -0.82
N GLY A 201 23.49 -0.28 -1.51
CA GLY A 201 23.60 1.06 -2.07
C GLY A 201 22.23 1.70 -2.25
N ASP A 202 22.19 2.84 -2.93
CA ASP A 202 20.97 3.60 -3.12
C ASP A 202 20.00 2.87 -4.02
N SER A 203 18.82 2.63 -3.46
CA SER A 203 17.82 1.77 -4.05
C SER A 203 16.43 2.07 -3.50
N ILE A 204 15.42 1.67 -4.26
CA ILE A 204 14.05 1.62 -3.77
C ILE A 204 13.76 0.20 -3.30
N GLU A 205 13.17 0.07 -2.11
CA GLU A 205 12.67 -1.20 -1.58
C GLU A 205 11.13 -1.12 -1.51
N ILE A 206 10.45 -2.16 -2.00
CA ILE A 206 8.99 -2.28 -1.94
C ILE A 206 8.64 -3.54 -1.16
N HIS A 207 7.73 -3.36 -0.20
CA HIS A 207 7.04 -4.46 0.45
C HIS A 207 5.62 -4.52 -0.08
N PHE A 208 5.13 -5.73 -0.32
CA PHE A 208 3.81 -5.95 -0.90
C PHE A 208 3.21 -7.22 -0.31
N ASP A 209 2.01 -7.10 0.25
CA ASP A 209 1.20 -8.20 0.78
C ASP A 209 0.01 -8.35 -0.17
N ARG A 210 0.01 -9.42 -0.97
CA ARG A 210 -1.01 -9.61 -2.00
C ARG A 210 -2.33 -10.15 -1.46
N GLN A 211 -2.34 -10.80 -0.28
CA GLN A 211 -3.56 -11.34 0.34
C GLN A 211 -3.87 -10.69 1.69
N LEU A 212 -3.66 -9.38 1.84
CA LEU A 212 -3.85 -8.57 3.06
C LEU A 212 -4.94 -9.00 4.06
N SER A 213 -6.09 -9.47 3.59
CA SER A 213 -7.19 -9.88 4.48
C SER A 213 -7.10 -11.33 4.99
N ALA A 214 -6.29 -12.19 4.38
CA ALA A 214 -6.15 -13.60 4.71
C ALA A 214 -5.35 -13.81 6.01
N ASP A 215 -4.29 -13.02 6.20
CA ASP A 215 -3.37 -13.07 7.33
C ASP A 215 -3.11 -11.67 7.92
N TYR A 216 -4.14 -10.82 7.88
CA TYR A 216 -4.09 -9.41 8.29
C TYR A 216 -3.28 -9.15 9.57
N ASP A 217 -3.47 -9.91 10.66
CA ASP A 217 -2.76 -9.65 11.93
C ASP A 217 -1.45 -10.47 12.10
N ASP A 218 -1.00 -11.22 11.08
CA ASP A 218 0.22 -12.03 11.16
C ASP A 218 1.46 -11.15 11.08
N ALA A 219 2.30 -11.18 12.12
CA ALA A 219 3.52 -10.38 12.21
C ALA A 219 4.73 -11.04 11.51
N THR A 220 4.53 -12.16 10.81
CA THR A 220 5.59 -12.89 10.13
C THR A 220 5.33 -12.94 8.63
N MET A 221 6.41 -12.73 7.86
CA MET A 221 6.36 -12.87 6.40
C MET A 221 5.85 -14.26 5.99
N SER A 222 4.81 -14.29 5.16
CA SER A 222 4.14 -15.49 4.65
C SER A 222 4.41 -15.71 3.16
N ALA A 223 3.83 -16.71 2.50
CA ALA A 223 4.17 -16.97 1.08
C ALA A 223 3.61 -15.93 0.09
N ASP A 224 2.76 -15.02 0.57
CA ASP A 224 2.11 -13.98 -0.24
C ASP A 224 2.55 -12.55 0.14
N ASP A 225 3.52 -12.46 1.05
CA ASP A 225 4.33 -11.27 1.27
C ASP A 225 5.53 -11.24 0.32
N TYR A 226 5.87 -10.06 -0.15
CA TYR A 226 6.98 -9.82 -1.07
C TYR A 226 7.86 -8.70 -0.56
N GLN A 227 9.16 -8.90 -0.69
CA GLN A 227 10.17 -7.86 -0.51
C GLN A 227 10.99 -7.81 -1.79
N ILE A 228 10.88 -6.70 -2.51
CA ILE A 228 11.60 -6.48 -3.77
C ILE A 228 12.45 -5.22 -3.68
N GLY A 229 13.56 -5.23 -4.40
CA GLY A 229 14.46 -4.09 -4.52
C GLY A 229 14.61 -3.67 -5.97
N ILE A 230 14.67 -2.37 -6.17
CA ILE A 230 14.92 -1.73 -7.45
C ILE A 230 16.23 -0.96 -7.31
N GLY A 231 17.23 -1.45 -8.05
CA GLY A 231 18.55 -0.84 -8.12
C GLY A 231 18.67 0.03 -9.36
N PHE A 232 19.51 1.05 -9.28
CA PHE A 232 19.86 1.88 -10.42
C PHE A 232 21.33 1.67 -10.77
N GLY A 233 21.69 1.75 -12.05
CA GLY A 233 23.09 1.66 -12.46
C GLY A 233 23.88 2.88 -12.00
N LEU A 234 25.22 2.76 -11.90
CA LEU A 234 26.14 3.83 -11.45
C LEU A 234 25.94 5.18 -12.16
N GLN A 235 25.46 5.17 -13.41
CA GLN A 235 25.23 6.37 -14.22
C GLN A 235 23.76 6.83 -14.21
N LEU A 236 22.92 6.26 -13.35
CA LEU A 236 21.48 6.52 -13.28
C LEU A 236 20.81 6.41 -14.65
N ASN A 237 21.10 5.34 -15.38
CA ASN A 237 20.60 5.09 -16.75
C ASN A 237 20.12 3.64 -16.97
N GLN A 238 20.12 2.84 -15.91
CA GLN A 238 19.71 1.44 -15.93
C GLN A 238 18.86 1.18 -14.69
N VAL A 239 17.81 0.39 -14.85
CA VAL A 239 16.98 -0.12 -13.76
C VAL A 239 17.18 -1.63 -13.67
N THR A 240 17.34 -2.16 -12.46
CA THR A 240 17.39 -3.61 -12.18
C THR A 240 16.44 -3.93 -11.05
N GLY A 241 15.89 -5.15 -11.04
CA GLY A 241 14.99 -5.62 -9.99
C GLY A 241 15.46 -6.95 -9.40
N TYR A 242 15.29 -7.12 -8.10
CA TYR A 242 15.50 -8.37 -7.39
C TYR A 242 14.38 -8.61 -6.38
N ARG A 243 13.96 -9.86 -6.22
CA ARG A 243 13.05 -10.30 -5.17
C ARG A 243 13.86 -11.04 -4.11
N TRP A 244 13.78 -10.59 -2.86
CA TRP A 244 14.37 -11.28 -1.71
C TRP A 244 13.39 -12.21 -1.02
N PHE A 245 12.10 -11.82 -1.03
CA PHE A 245 11.06 -12.55 -0.35
C PHE A 245 9.83 -12.71 -1.26
N PRO A 246 9.16 -13.88 -1.31
CA PRO A 246 9.43 -15.09 -0.51
C PRO A 246 10.76 -15.77 -0.86
N GLU A 247 11.46 -16.28 0.16
CA GLU A 247 12.85 -16.77 0.01
C GLU A 247 12.99 -17.91 -1.01
N SER A 248 11.97 -18.76 -1.15
CA SER A 248 11.95 -19.86 -2.12
C SER A 248 11.97 -19.38 -3.57
N GLU A 249 11.59 -18.14 -3.79
CA GLU A 249 11.41 -17.52 -5.09
C GLU A 249 12.38 -16.34 -5.31
N ALA A 250 13.41 -16.24 -4.47
CA ALA A 250 14.40 -15.17 -4.53
C ALA A 250 15.18 -15.19 -5.84
N GLY A 251 15.32 -14.02 -6.48
CA GLY A 251 15.94 -13.94 -7.80
C GLY A 251 15.70 -12.62 -8.52
N PRO A 252 16.35 -12.44 -9.69
CA PRO A 252 16.12 -11.27 -10.53
C PRO A 252 14.68 -11.26 -11.05
N ILE A 253 14.08 -10.07 -11.09
CA ILE A 253 12.70 -9.87 -11.56
C ILE A 253 12.67 -8.81 -12.67
N PRO A 254 11.70 -8.88 -13.60
CA PRO A 254 11.56 -7.89 -14.65
C PRO A 254 10.98 -6.59 -14.07
N ILE A 255 11.75 -5.51 -14.16
CA ILE A 255 11.27 -4.15 -13.91
C ILE A 255 11.57 -3.35 -15.17
N THR A 256 10.56 -2.69 -15.72
CA THR A 256 10.73 -1.78 -16.85
C THR A 256 10.64 -0.36 -16.31
N GLY A 257 11.46 0.55 -16.80
CA GLY A 257 11.43 1.91 -16.32
C GLY A 257 12.54 2.77 -16.88
N ALA A 258 12.56 4.01 -16.41
CA ALA A 258 13.60 4.96 -16.66
C ALA A 258 14.02 5.62 -15.35
N VAL A 259 15.31 5.88 -15.21
CA VAL A 259 15.88 6.69 -14.14
C VAL A 259 16.70 7.79 -14.79
N ARG A 260 16.72 8.98 -14.19
CA ARG A 260 17.50 10.12 -14.66
C ARG A 260 18.08 10.90 -13.48
N PRO A 261 19.34 11.33 -13.54
CA PRO A 261 19.87 12.26 -12.56
C PRO A 261 19.19 13.63 -12.70
N VAL A 262 19.00 14.30 -11.57
CA VAL A 262 18.60 15.70 -11.47
C VAL A 262 19.61 16.44 -10.57
N GLU A 263 19.47 17.76 -10.41
CA GLU A 263 20.45 18.59 -9.69
C GLU A 263 20.75 18.08 -8.27
N ASP A 264 19.73 17.62 -7.56
CA ASP A 264 19.78 17.24 -6.15
C ASP A 264 19.51 15.73 -5.91
N GLY A 265 19.69 14.87 -6.91
CA GLY A 265 19.44 13.44 -6.77
C GLY A 265 18.97 12.79 -8.07
N TYR A 266 17.86 12.05 -8.04
CA TYR A 266 17.33 11.38 -9.22
C TYR A 266 15.80 11.29 -9.24
N VAL A 267 15.28 11.10 -10.46
CA VAL A 267 13.88 10.76 -10.69
C VAL A 267 13.79 9.42 -11.39
N THR A 268 12.74 8.67 -11.09
CA THR A 268 12.50 7.38 -11.72
C THR A 268 11.02 7.17 -12.02
N GLU A 269 10.74 6.45 -13.09
CA GLU A 269 9.43 5.90 -13.44
C GLU A 269 9.59 4.40 -13.66
N LEU A 270 8.77 3.61 -12.98
CA LEU A 270 8.85 2.16 -12.93
C LEU A 270 7.49 1.55 -13.28
N LEU A 271 7.51 0.46 -14.02
CA LEU A 271 6.42 -0.51 -14.11
C LEU A 271 6.90 -1.81 -13.44
N ILE A 272 6.16 -2.19 -12.38
CA ILE A 272 6.28 -3.46 -11.69
C ILE A 272 5.12 -4.33 -12.19
N PRO A 273 5.38 -5.33 -13.06
CA PRO A 273 4.34 -6.19 -13.57
C PRO A 273 3.65 -6.96 -12.43
N TRP A 274 2.34 -7.16 -12.50
CA TRP A 274 1.60 -7.91 -11.48
C TRP A 274 2.14 -9.33 -11.23
N SER A 275 2.73 -9.94 -12.25
CA SER A 275 3.38 -11.25 -12.15
C SER A 275 4.59 -11.28 -11.21
N VAL A 276 5.16 -10.13 -10.84
CA VAL A 276 6.20 -10.04 -9.80
C VAL A 276 5.65 -10.47 -8.43
N PHE A 277 4.37 -10.16 -8.20
CA PHE A 277 3.62 -10.48 -6.98
C PHE A 277 2.71 -11.70 -7.16
N ASP A 278 2.96 -12.54 -8.19
CA ASP A 278 2.12 -13.69 -8.53
C ASP A 278 0.62 -13.35 -8.64
N ILE A 279 0.32 -12.15 -9.13
CA ILE A 279 -1.02 -11.68 -9.44
C ILE A 279 -1.22 -11.75 -10.96
N THR A 280 -2.31 -12.34 -11.40
CA THR A 280 -2.74 -12.30 -12.80
C THR A 280 -3.59 -11.05 -13.07
N PRO A 281 -3.57 -10.49 -14.30
CA PRO A 281 -4.35 -9.29 -14.61
C PRO A 281 -5.85 -9.40 -14.30
N ASP A 282 -6.42 -10.60 -14.40
CA ASP A 282 -7.84 -10.86 -14.14
C ASP A 282 -8.18 -10.81 -12.63
N GLU A 283 -7.18 -10.92 -11.74
CA GLU A 283 -7.32 -10.77 -10.29
C GLU A 283 -7.29 -9.29 -9.85
N VAL A 284 -6.86 -8.39 -10.72
CA VAL A 284 -6.73 -6.96 -10.42
C VAL A 284 -8.00 -6.24 -10.82
N MET A 285 -8.81 -5.92 -9.82
CA MET A 285 -10.00 -5.08 -9.98
C MET A 285 -9.78 -3.72 -9.34
N GLY A 286 -10.52 -2.73 -9.82
CA GLY A 286 -10.61 -1.47 -9.11
C GLY A 286 -11.19 -1.67 -7.70
N ASP A 287 -10.73 -0.84 -6.79
CA ASP A 287 -10.90 -0.88 -5.34
C ASP A 287 -10.25 -2.08 -4.63
N ALA A 288 -9.41 -2.88 -5.32
CA ALA A 288 -8.55 -3.87 -4.68
C ALA A 288 -7.57 -3.20 -3.71
N THR A 289 -7.28 -3.90 -2.61
CA THR A 289 -6.35 -3.43 -1.57
C THR A 289 -5.26 -4.46 -1.29
N PHE A 290 -4.07 -3.94 -1.07
CA PHE A 290 -2.86 -4.71 -0.78
C PHE A 290 -2.13 -4.08 0.40
N GLY A 291 -1.42 -4.88 1.20
CA GLY A 291 -0.43 -4.29 2.09
C GLY A 291 0.73 -3.76 1.25
N PHE A 292 1.22 -2.57 1.58
CA PHE A 292 2.23 -1.91 0.76
C PHE A 292 3.11 -1.00 1.59
N ASN A 293 4.39 -0.98 1.27
CA ASN A 293 5.30 0.07 1.69
C ASN A 293 6.35 0.32 0.62
N LEU A 294 6.77 1.58 0.48
CA LEU A 294 7.94 1.97 -0.29
C LEU A 294 8.97 2.58 0.66
N SER A 295 10.23 2.16 0.50
CA SER A 295 11.38 2.67 1.23
C SER A 295 12.48 3.11 0.29
N LEU A 296 13.29 4.06 0.76
CA LEU A 296 14.53 4.49 0.11
C LEU A 296 15.70 4.03 0.98
N SER A 297 16.64 3.31 0.38
CA SER A 297 17.91 2.94 1.01
C SER A 297 18.99 3.93 0.60
N ASP A 298 19.89 4.20 1.54
CA ASP A 298 20.95 5.20 1.44
C ASP A 298 22.34 4.58 1.62
N ASN A 299 23.34 5.02 0.86
CA ASN A 299 24.76 4.78 1.14
C ASN A 299 25.67 5.83 0.49
N ASP A 300 26.14 6.79 1.26
CA ASP A 300 27.16 7.75 0.81
C ASP A 300 28.59 7.18 0.74
N SER A 301 28.84 6.10 1.46
CA SER A 301 30.19 5.59 1.68
C SER A 301 30.74 4.84 0.48
N ASP A 302 32.07 4.79 0.36
CA ASP A 302 32.73 3.96 -0.65
C ASP A 302 32.65 2.44 -0.33
N THR A 303 32.07 2.07 0.82
CA THR A 303 31.92 0.68 1.24
C THR A 303 30.48 0.23 1.01
N PRO A 304 30.25 -0.91 0.33
CA PRO A 304 28.90 -1.44 0.19
C PRO A 304 28.26 -1.68 1.56
N GLY A 305 27.07 -1.12 1.75
CA GLY A 305 26.30 -1.20 2.99
C GLY A 305 25.06 -0.32 2.90
N GLN A 306 24.12 -0.55 3.79
CA GLN A 306 22.95 0.32 3.94
C GLN A 306 23.23 1.23 5.14
N GLN A 307 23.28 2.54 4.93
CA GLN A 307 23.56 3.51 5.98
C GLN A 307 22.30 4.02 6.64
N THR A 308 21.29 4.35 5.84
CA THR A 308 19.99 4.88 6.26
C THR A 308 18.87 4.22 5.46
N ILE A 309 17.68 4.09 6.06
CA ILE A 309 16.45 3.77 5.31
C ILE A 309 15.35 4.75 5.70
N LEU A 310 14.73 5.37 4.69
CA LEU A 310 13.47 6.11 4.84
C LEU A 310 12.28 5.25 4.39
N SER A 311 11.16 5.36 5.09
CA SER A 311 9.93 4.60 4.85
C SER A 311 8.74 5.52 4.60
N ALA A 312 7.86 5.12 3.68
CA ALA A 312 6.57 5.76 3.45
C ALA A 312 5.60 5.48 4.61
N SER A 313 5.55 4.23 5.10
CA SER A 313 4.82 3.86 6.31
C SER A 313 5.52 4.46 7.54
N PRO A 314 4.83 5.27 8.35
CA PRO A 314 5.31 5.74 9.64
C PRO A 314 5.34 4.65 10.72
N ALA A 315 4.59 3.56 10.53
CA ALA A 315 4.49 2.47 11.49
C ALA A 315 5.62 1.44 11.36
N ARG A 316 6.37 1.46 10.24
CA ARG A 316 7.45 0.52 9.96
C ARG A 316 8.59 0.66 10.97
N THR A 317 8.96 -0.46 11.58
CA THR A 317 10.12 -0.59 12.47
C THR A 317 11.17 -1.54 11.91
N ASP A 318 10.78 -2.52 11.08
CA ASP A 318 11.69 -3.43 10.39
C ASP A 318 11.23 -3.82 8.96
N HIS A 319 11.98 -4.71 8.31
CA HIS A 319 11.70 -5.19 6.94
C HIS A 319 10.92 -6.52 6.87
N ARG A 320 10.49 -7.09 8.01
CA ARG A 320 9.89 -8.43 8.08
C ARG A 320 8.53 -8.46 8.78
N THR A 321 7.96 -7.31 9.11
CA THR A 321 6.70 -7.20 9.85
C THR A 321 5.59 -6.62 8.95
N PRO A 322 4.79 -7.46 8.26
CA PRO A 322 3.76 -6.99 7.34
C PRO A 322 2.66 -6.11 7.99
N PRO A 323 2.27 -6.31 9.27
CA PRO A 323 1.30 -5.45 9.94
C PRO A 323 1.73 -3.99 10.12
N GLU A 324 3.00 -3.67 9.89
CA GLU A 324 3.51 -2.30 9.95
C GLU A 324 3.48 -1.59 8.59
N TRP A 325 3.14 -2.30 7.51
CA TRP A 325 2.98 -1.70 6.19
C TRP A 325 1.64 -0.98 6.08
N GLY A 326 1.54 -0.05 5.15
CA GLY A 326 0.31 0.67 4.85
C GLY A 326 -0.60 -0.11 3.91
N THR A 327 -1.62 0.55 3.38
CA THR A 327 -2.52 -0.04 2.38
C THR A 327 -2.41 0.68 1.06
N LEU A 328 -2.08 -0.07 0.01
CA LEU A 328 -2.25 0.36 -1.37
C LEU A 328 -3.70 0.10 -1.80
N ILE A 329 -4.37 1.12 -2.34
CA ILE A 329 -5.73 1.03 -2.86
C ILE A 329 -5.71 1.38 -4.35
N LEU A 330 -6.15 0.44 -5.18
CA LEU A 330 -6.28 0.65 -6.62
C LEU A 330 -7.58 1.38 -6.89
N ARG A 331 -7.56 2.64 -7.33
CA ARG A 331 -8.78 3.43 -7.53
C ARG A 331 -9.44 3.08 -8.86
N THR A 332 -10.77 3.12 -8.89
CA THR A 332 -11.58 3.03 -10.12
C THR A 332 -11.69 4.37 -10.85
N GLU A 333 -11.69 5.48 -10.08
CA GLU A 333 -11.73 6.89 -10.53
C GLU A 333 -11.04 7.82 -9.50
#